data_AF-A0A2N1V3H6-F1
#
_entry.id   AF-A0A2N1V3H6-F1
#
_cell.length_a   1.000
_cell.length_b   1.000
_cell.length_c   1.000
_cell.angle_alpha   90.00
_cell.angle_beta   90.00
_cell.angle_gamma   90.00
#
_symmetry.space_group_name_H-M   'P 1'
#
loop_
_entity.id
_entity.type
_entity.pdbx_description
1 polymer ?
#
loop_
_entity_poly.entity_id
_entity_poly.type
_entity_poly.pdbx_seq_one_letter_code
_entity_poly.pdbx_strand_id
1 'polypeptide(L)'
;MIVTQPSTANSGHHPIDGFLDAFADRCEEFKQVCADYLQGKVELDQITRAMSEATADAELKFSEFSFQMSMEQLQRFGMLQKILDSMMVEIFEADIINNRQTCARAIENGEYFLVGLTFRSIESAIYMRHSKDRIKLDQERRLSSLQQEQQSTEAMLKVIKALQQALEGSLDATALGRIEKAVGLYVSYFQPLERSELLSACDRRVLSLIKQHFESLRALPGDHRPHLNACCQPLRSLPQPDALEPLLSECRTLAASSS
;
A
#
# COMPACT_ATOMS: atom_id res chain seq x y z
N MET A 1 1.46 18.91 -76.92
CA MET A 1 1.13 17.88 -75.91
C MET A 1 1.35 18.50 -74.54
N ILE A 2 0.25 18.68 -73.80
CA ILE A 2 0.25 19.21 -72.45
C ILE A 2 0.75 18.10 -71.54
N VAL A 3 1.92 18.29 -70.93
CA VAL A 3 2.39 17.43 -69.85
C VAL A 3 1.91 18.07 -68.55
N THR A 4 0.81 17.56 -68.03
CA THR A 4 0.30 17.84 -66.69
C THR A 4 1.34 17.42 -65.65
N GLN A 5 1.86 18.40 -64.90
CA GLN A 5 2.54 18.13 -63.64
C GLN A 5 1.53 17.54 -62.63
N PRO A 6 1.92 16.57 -61.79
CA PRO A 6 1.06 16.08 -60.74
C PRO A 6 0.89 17.18 -59.68
N SER A 7 -0.37 17.59 -59.49
CA SER A 7 -0.79 18.43 -58.37
C SER A 7 -0.41 17.76 -57.05
N THR A 8 0.58 18.34 -56.35
CA THR A 8 0.77 18.09 -54.92
C THR A 8 -0.44 18.67 -54.19
N ALA A 9 -1.38 17.80 -53.83
CA ALA A 9 -2.40 18.10 -52.86
C ALA A 9 -1.71 18.46 -51.54
N ASN A 10 -1.63 19.76 -51.25
CA ASN A 10 -1.27 20.28 -49.94
C ASN A 10 -2.42 19.90 -48.99
N SER A 11 -2.28 18.77 -48.29
CA SER A 11 -3.15 18.42 -47.17
C SER A 11 -2.83 19.38 -46.02
N GLY A 12 -3.60 20.47 -45.94
CA GLY A 12 -3.51 21.46 -44.88
C GLY A 12 -3.91 20.89 -43.52
N HIS A 13 -2.96 20.27 -42.82
CA HIS A 13 -3.03 20.13 -41.38
C HIS A 13 -2.40 21.36 -40.75
N HIS A 14 -3.19 22.14 -40.03
CA HIS A 14 -2.68 23.26 -39.25
C HIS A 14 -1.71 22.71 -38.21
N PRO A 15 -0.51 23.29 -38.03
CA PRO A 15 0.52 22.75 -37.12
C PRO A 15 0.03 22.61 -35.67
N ILE A 16 -0.93 23.44 -35.26
CA ILE A 16 -1.60 23.38 -33.96
C ILE A 16 -2.50 22.14 -33.83
N ASP A 17 -3.26 21.79 -34.88
CA ASP A 17 -4.13 20.62 -34.85
C ASP A 17 -3.30 19.34 -34.83
N GLY A 18 -2.21 19.29 -35.62
CA GLY A 18 -1.25 18.19 -35.57
C GLY A 18 -0.57 18.03 -34.20
N PHE A 19 -0.31 19.14 -33.48
CA PHE A 19 0.15 19.08 -32.10
C PHE A 19 -0.91 18.48 -31.16
N LEU A 20 -2.15 18.96 -31.22
CA LEU A 20 -3.24 18.48 -30.35
C LEU A 20 -3.57 17.01 -30.60
N ASP A 21 -3.50 16.56 -31.85
CA ASP A 21 -3.68 15.15 -32.22
C ASP A 21 -2.53 14.30 -31.66
N ALA A 22 -1.28 14.72 -31.85
CA ALA A 22 -0.13 14.01 -31.28
C ALA A 22 -0.15 13.99 -29.74
N PHE A 23 -0.63 15.04 -29.08
CA PHE A 23 -0.81 15.05 -27.63
C PHE A 23 -1.92 14.09 -27.19
N ALA A 24 -3.03 14.03 -27.94
CA ALA A 24 -4.10 13.07 -27.68
C ALA A 24 -3.64 11.62 -27.81
N ASP A 25 -2.86 11.30 -28.85
CA ASP A 25 -2.29 9.95 -29.04
C ASP A 25 -1.41 9.56 -27.85
N ARG A 26 -0.57 10.48 -27.36
CA ARG A 26 0.24 10.24 -26.16
C ARG A 26 -0.56 10.09 -24.88
N CYS A 27 -1.69 10.80 -24.73
CA CYS A 27 -2.58 10.57 -23.60
C CYS A 27 -3.14 9.13 -23.62
N GLU A 28 -3.47 8.59 -24.80
CA GLU A 28 -3.96 7.21 -24.93
C GLU A 28 -2.84 6.18 -24.73
N GLU A 29 -1.63 6.44 -25.23
CA GLU A 29 -0.46 5.61 -24.93
C GLU A 29 -0.18 5.58 -23.42
N PHE A 30 -0.20 6.74 -22.77
CA PHE A 30 0.00 6.83 -21.32
C PHE A 30 -1.08 6.05 -20.55
N LYS A 31 -2.35 6.15 -20.98
CA LYS A 31 -3.45 5.36 -20.42
C LYS A 31 -3.19 3.85 -20.50
N GLN A 32 -2.63 3.38 -21.61
CA GLN A 32 -2.26 1.97 -21.76
C GLN A 32 -1.14 1.59 -20.79
N VAL A 33 -0.12 2.45 -20.61
CA VAL A 33 0.94 2.25 -19.61
C VAL A 33 0.37 2.20 -18.19
N CYS A 34 -0.58 3.07 -17.85
CA CYS A 34 -1.30 3.01 -16.56
C CYS A 34 -2.01 1.66 -16.38
N ALA A 35 -2.72 1.19 -17.41
CA ALA A 35 -3.43 -0.08 -17.36
C ALA A 35 -2.48 -1.28 -17.19
N ASP A 36 -1.35 -1.27 -17.91
CA ASP A 36 -0.34 -2.32 -17.79
C ASP A 36 0.35 -2.30 -16.42
N TYR A 37 0.55 -1.12 -15.82
CA TYR A 37 1.07 -1.00 -14.48
C TYR A 37 0.13 -1.60 -13.42
N LEU A 38 -1.17 -1.28 -13.50
CA LEU A 38 -2.18 -1.84 -12.60
C LEU A 38 -2.29 -3.38 -12.73
N GLN A 39 -1.83 -3.94 -13.85
CA GLN A 39 -1.74 -5.39 -14.09
C GLN A 39 -0.38 -5.98 -13.70
N GLY A 40 0.56 -5.18 -13.19
CA GLY A 40 1.90 -5.60 -12.79
C GLY A 40 2.81 -5.96 -13.97
N LYS A 41 2.53 -5.44 -15.18
CA LYS A 41 3.34 -5.73 -16.38
C LYS A 41 4.50 -4.76 -16.59
N VAL A 42 4.41 -3.58 -15.99
CA VAL A 42 5.43 -2.52 -16.07
C VAL A 42 5.70 -1.96 -14.68
N GLU A 43 6.90 -1.40 -14.49
CA GLU A 43 7.36 -0.85 -13.21
C GLU A 43 7.05 0.66 -13.09
N LEU A 44 7.10 1.22 -11.87
CA LEU A 44 6.77 2.62 -11.57
C LEU A 44 7.68 3.62 -12.33
N ASP A 45 8.93 3.25 -12.57
CA ASP A 45 9.91 4.00 -13.35
C ASP A 45 9.50 4.16 -14.82
N GLN A 46 8.74 3.21 -15.38
CA GLN A 46 8.20 3.32 -16.73
C GLN A 46 7.01 4.30 -16.79
N ILE A 47 6.15 4.31 -15.75
CA ILE A 47 5.08 5.32 -15.65
C ILE A 47 5.65 6.72 -15.50
N THR A 48 6.57 6.92 -14.56
CA THR A 48 7.11 8.26 -14.27
C THR A 48 7.85 8.84 -15.46
N ARG A 49 8.52 7.99 -16.25
CA ARG A 49 9.12 8.37 -17.53
C ARG A 49 8.06 8.74 -18.58
N ALA A 50 7.07 7.88 -18.81
CA ALA A 50 6.01 8.13 -19.78
C ALA A 50 5.22 9.41 -19.46
N MET A 51 4.92 9.65 -18.18
CA MET A 51 4.30 10.90 -17.71
C MET A 51 5.18 12.11 -18.00
N SER A 52 6.47 12.04 -17.65
CA SER A 52 7.41 13.15 -17.84
C SER A 52 7.55 13.50 -19.32
N GLU A 53 7.67 12.50 -20.19
CA GLU A 53 7.78 12.68 -21.64
C GLU A 53 6.49 13.25 -22.25
N ALA A 54 5.33 12.75 -21.83
CA ALA A 54 4.03 13.25 -22.29
C ALA A 54 3.76 14.70 -21.84
N THR A 55 4.16 15.05 -20.61
CA THR A 55 3.89 16.36 -20.01
C THR A 55 4.90 17.42 -20.47
N ALA A 56 6.20 17.12 -20.48
CA ALA A 56 7.24 18.09 -20.82
C ALA A 56 7.15 18.56 -22.28
N ASP A 57 6.94 17.65 -23.23
CA ASP A 57 6.79 18.03 -24.65
C ASP A 57 5.48 18.77 -24.91
N ALA A 58 4.41 18.44 -24.16
CA ALA A 58 3.13 19.15 -24.26
C ALA A 58 3.23 20.57 -23.71
N GLU A 59 3.89 20.78 -22.57
CA GLU A 59 4.11 22.11 -21.99
C GLU A 59 5.00 22.98 -22.88
N LEU A 60 6.07 22.40 -23.44
CA LEU A 60 6.97 23.10 -24.37
C LEU A 60 6.19 23.60 -25.59
N LYS A 61 5.46 22.70 -26.28
CA LYS A 61 4.68 23.06 -27.47
C LYS A 61 3.49 23.96 -27.16
N PHE A 62 2.86 23.79 -26.00
CA PHE A 62 1.82 24.72 -25.56
C PHE A 62 2.37 26.14 -25.38
N SER A 63 3.57 26.30 -24.79
CA SER A 63 4.20 27.61 -24.66
C SER A 63 4.48 28.28 -26.02
N GLU A 64 4.83 27.48 -27.04
CA GLU A 64 5.10 27.94 -28.40
C GLU A 64 3.82 28.34 -29.17
N PHE A 65 2.72 27.58 -29.00
CA PHE A 65 1.51 27.75 -29.81
C PHE A 65 0.36 28.48 -29.09
N SER A 66 0.40 28.65 -27.77
CA SER A 66 -0.73 29.13 -26.96
C SER A 66 -1.33 30.46 -27.43
N PHE A 67 -0.52 31.41 -27.91
CA PHE A 67 -1.01 32.70 -28.41
C PHE A 67 -1.66 32.63 -29.80
N GLN A 68 -1.48 31.52 -30.52
CA GLN A 68 -2.00 31.28 -31.88
C GLN A 68 -3.20 30.33 -31.88
N MET A 69 -3.51 29.71 -30.74
CA MET A 69 -4.63 28.78 -30.58
C MET A 69 -5.97 29.52 -30.54
N SER A 70 -6.97 28.93 -31.20
CA SER A 70 -8.36 29.31 -31.01
C SER A 70 -8.85 28.91 -29.61
N MET A 71 -9.99 29.48 -29.18
CA MET A 71 -10.59 29.11 -27.90
C MET A 71 -10.96 27.61 -27.84
N GLU A 72 -11.41 27.04 -28.96
CA GLU A 72 -11.73 25.60 -29.06
C GLU A 72 -10.46 24.74 -28.91
N GLN A 73 -9.34 25.16 -29.51
CA GLN A 73 -8.04 24.48 -29.38
C GLN A 73 -7.49 24.55 -27.96
N LEU A 74 -7.62 25.70 -27.29
CA LEU A 74 -7.26 25.86 -25.87
C LEU A 74 -8.13 24.97 -24.97
N GLN A 75 -9.43 24.88 -25.23
CA GLN A 75 -10.33 23.98 -24.51
C GLN A 75 -9.96 22.51 -24.72
N ARG A 76 -9.62 22.12 -25.95
CA ARG A 76 -9.17 20.75 -26.28
C ARG A 76 -7.88 20.40 -25.54
N PHE A 77 -6.88 21.30 -25.55
CA PHE A 77 -5.65 21.12 -24.77
C PHE A 77 -5.95 20.96 -23.27
N GLY A 78 -6.78 21.84 -22.70
CA GLY A 78 -7.16 21.77 -21.28
C GLY A 78 -7.88 20.47 -20.91
N MET A 79 -8.70 19.92 -21.81
CA MET A 79 -9.33 18.62 -21.63
C MET A 79 -8.30 17.48 -21.59
N LEU A 80 -7.35 17.46 -22.54
CA LEU A 80 -6.29 16.45 -22.59
C LEU A 80 -5.39 16.51 -21.35
N GLN A 81 -5.01 17.72 -20.93
CA GLN A 81 -4.23 17.91 -19.70
C GLN A 81 -4.98 17.41 -18.46
N LYS A 82 -6.31 17.66 -18.38
CA LYS A 82 -7.14 17.14 -17.28
C LYS A 82 -7.23 15.62 -17.27
N ILE A 83 -7.29 14.99 -18.44
CA ILE A 83 -7.29 13.52 -18.56
C ILE A 83 -5.97 12.96 -18.04
N LEU A 84 -4.83 13.54 -18.43
CA LEU A 84 -3.50 13.15 -17.94
C LEU A 84 -3.37 13.31 -16.42
N ASP A 85 -3.78 14.47 -15.89
CA ASP A 85 -3.78 14.72 -14.44
C ASP A 85 -4.68 13.70 -13.69
N SER A 86 -5.83 13.31 -14.26
CA SER A 86 -6.75 12.32 -13.65
C SER A 86 -6.12 10.92 -13.57
N MET A 87 -5.51 10.45 -14.67
CA MET A 87 -4.87 9.14 -14.71
C MET A 87 -3.71 9.04 -13.70
N MET A 88 -2.96 10.13 -13.54
CA MET A 88 -1.91 10.20 -12.51
C MET A 88 -2.45 10.08 -11.10
N VAL A 89 -3.57 10.75 -10.80
CA VAL A 89 -4.21 10.63 -9.49
C VAL A 89 -4.65 9.20 -9.22
N GLU A 90 -5.25 8.52 -10.21
CA GLU A 90 -5.70 7.13 -10.10
C GLU A 90 -4.53 6.17 -9.84
N ILE A 91 -3.40 6.33 -10.53
CA ILE A 91 -2.19 5.53 -10.29
C ILE A 91 -1.70 5.73 -8.86
N PHE A 92 -1.52 6.97 -8.41
CA PHE A 92 -1.02 7.20 -7.05
C PHE A 92 -1.98 6.68 -5.98
N GLU A 93 -3.30 6.72 -6.21
CA GLU A 93 -4.26 6.09 -5.30
C GLU A 93 -4.15 4.57 -5.29
N ALA A 94 -3.99 3.94 -6.45
CA ALA A 94 -3.75 2.51 -6.56
C ALA A 94 -2.45 2.08 -5.88
N ASP A 95 -1.36 2.84 -6.03
CA ASP A 95 -0.08 2.60 -5.37
C ASP A 95 -0.23 2.61 -3.86
N ILE A 96 -0.92 3.61 -3.31
CA ILE A 96 -1.15 3.70 -1.86
C ILE A 96 -1.89 2.46 -1.36
N ILE A 97 -2.92 2.01 -2.08
CA ILE A 97 -3.71 0.81 -1.73
C ILE A 97 -2.84 -0.46 -1.82
N ASN A 98 -2.14 -0.66 -2.94
CA ASN A 98 -1.28 -1.82 -3.18
C ASN A 98 -0.13 -1.92 -2.16
N ASN A 99 0.45 -0.78 -1.80
CA ASN A 99 1.50 -0.71 -0.78
C ASN A 99 0.93 -1.04 0.61
N ARG A 100 -0.27 -0.56 0.99
CA ARG A 100 -0.91 -0.98 2.25
C ARG A 100 -1.19 -2.48 2.32
N GLN A 101 -1.68 -3.07 1.24
CA GLN A 101 -1.86 -4.53 1.14
C GLN A 101 -0.53 -5.28 1.24
N THR A 102 0.54 -4.71 0.67
CA THR A 102 1.89 -5.25 0.78
C THR A 102 2.42 -5.19 2.22
N CYS A 103 2.17 -4.09 2.94
CA CYS A 103 2.42 -4.01 4.38
C CYS A 103 1.65 -5.09 5.14
N ALA A 104 0.35 -5.25 4.90
CA ALA A 104 -0.48 -6.25 5.56
C ALA A 104 0.07 -7.68 5.37
N ARG A 105 0.39 -8.05 4.11
CA ARG A 105 0.99 -9.35 3.78
C ARG A 105 2.36 -9.55 4.44
N ALA A 106 3.22 -8.53 4.41
CA ALA A 106 4.53 -8.59 5.05
C ALA A 106 4.42 -8.78 6.57
N ILE A 107 3.46 -8.13 7.22
CA ILE A 107 3.19 -8.30 8.67
C ILE A 107 2.79 -9.76 8.97
N GLU A 108 1.87 -10.33 8.20
CA GLU A 108 1.40 -11.71 8.37
C GLU A 108 2.54 -12.73 8.21
N ASN A 109 3.44 -12.48 7.26
CA ASN A 109 4.59 -13.34 7.00
C ASN A 109 5.77 -13.14 7.96
N GLY A 110 5.76 -12.06 8.77
CA GLY A 110 6.87 -11.69 9.65
C GLY A 110 8.01 -10.94 8.95
N GLU A 111 7.78 -10.41 7.75
CA GLU A 111 8.73 -9.67 6.92
C GLU A 111 8.78 -8.17 7.31
N TYR A 112 9.00 -7.88 8.58
CA TYR A 112 8.83 -6.55 9.16
C TYR A 112 9.72 -5.45 8.55
N PHE A 113 10.81 -5.82 7.88
CA PHE A 113 11.68 -4.86 7.20
C PHE A 113 11.01 -4.25 5.97
N LEU A 114 10.14 -5.01 5.27
CA LEU A 114 9.42 -4.53 4.09
C LEU A 114 8.45 -3.41 4.47
N VAL A 115 7.77 -3.52 5.61
CA VAL A 115 6.78 -2.54 6.09
C VAL A 115 7.35 -1.11 6.09
N GLY A 116 8.56 -0.91 6.63
CA GLY A 116 9.18 0.42 6.68
C GLY A 116 9.71 0.94 5.33
N LEU A 117 9.99 0.05 4.37
CA LEU A 117 10.28 0.44 2.98
C LEU A 117 9.00 0.87 2.27
N THR A 118 7.94 0.10 2.46
CA THR A 118 6.64 0.32 1.83
C THR A 118 5.99 1.63 2.29
N PHE A 119 6.07 2.02 3.57
CA PHE A 119 5.59 3.33 4.02
C PHE A 119 6.29 4.51 3.32
N ARG A 120 7.60 4.40 3.05
CA ARG A 120 8.34 5.42 2.28
C ARG A 120 7.89 5.50 0.82
N SER A 121 7.49 4.37 0.24
CA SER A 121 6.88 4.35 -1.09
C SER A 121 5.55 5.09 -1.12
N ILE A 122 4.70 4.88 -0.11
CA ILE A 122 3.41 5.59 0.04
C ILE A 122 3.63 7.10 0.20
N GLU A 123 4.59 7.49 1.05
CA GLU A 123 4.96 8.89 1.23
C GLU A 123 5.36 9.55 -0.10
N SER A 124 6.21 8.88 -0.88
CA SER A 124 6.65 9.36 -2.20
C SER A 124 5.47 9.53 -3.17
N ALA A 125 4.53 8.60 -3.20
CA ALA A 125 3.32 8.69 -4.03
C ALA A 125 2.44 9.90 -3.64
N ILE A 126 2.30 10.19 -2.34
CA ILE A 126 1.56 11.38 -1.86
C ILE A 126 2.25 12.66 -2.34
N TYR A 127 3.58 12.75 -2.25
CA TYR A 127 4.31 13.93 -2.75
C TYR A 127 4.11 14.15 -4.26
N MET A 128 4.19 13.09 -5.05
CA MET A 128 4.05 13.19 -6.50
C MET A 128 2.63 13.62 -6.93
N ARG A 129 1.59 13.12 -6.23
CA ARG A 129 0.19 13.53 -6.46
C ARG A 129 -0.04 15.03 -6.30
N HIS A 130 0.67 15.67 -5.39
CA HIS A 130 0.44 17.06 -4.98
C HIS A 130 1.53 18.04 -5.46
N SER A 131 2.30 17.66 -6.48
CA SER A 131 3.46 18.43 -6.99
C SER A 131 3.14 19.82 -7.56
N LYS A 132 1.87 20.17 -7.80
CA LYS A 132 1.43 21.52 -8.19
C LYS A 132 0.95 22.28 -6.94
N ASP A 133 1.39 23.53 -6.76
CA ASP A 133 1.19 24.43 -5.59
C ASP A 133 -0.26 24.61 -5.06
N ARG A 134 -1.27 24.02 -5.70
CA ARG A 134 -2.69 24.24 -5.42
C ARG A 134 -3.31 23.33 -4.34
N ILE A 135 -2.62 22.32 -3.80
CA ILE A 135 -3.25 21.36 -2.86
C ILE A 135 -2.35 21.00 -1.66
N LYS A 136 -1.80 22.02 -0.98
CA LYS A 136 -0.92 21.79 0.20
C LYS A 136 -1.67 21.20 1.41
N LEU A 137 -2.90 21.64 1.67
CA LEU A 137 -3.65 21.22 2.86
C LEU A 137 -4.08 19.74 2.82
N ASP A 138 -4.52 19.22 1.66
CA ASP A 138 -4.90 17.81 1.55
C ASP A 138 -3.66 16.89 1.65
N GLN A 139 -2.55 17.33 1.04
CA GLN A 139 -1.27 16.65 1.14
C GLN A 139 -0.81 16.51 2.59
N GLU A 140 -0.78 17.62 3.34
CA GLU A 140 -0.37 17.63 4.76
C GLU A 140 -1.26 16.72 5.60
N ARG A 141 -2.58 16.72 5.36
CA ARG A 141 -3.53 15.83 6.05
C ARG A 141 -3.23 14.36 5.76
N ARG A 142 -3.00 14.00 4.49
CA ARG A 142 -2.67 12.63 4.09
C ARG A 142 -1.34 12.18 4.66
N LEU A 143 -0.31 13.02 4.65
CA LEU A 143 1.00 12.73 5.24
C LEU A 143 0.89 12.55 6.76
N SER A 144 0.14 13.42 7.44
CA SER A 144 -0.10 13.29 8.89
C SER A 144 -0.83 11.99 9.23
N SER A 145 -1.87 11.63 8.46
CA SER A 145 -2.56 10.35 8.61
C SER A 145 -1.63 9.15 8.38
N LEU A 146 -0.78 9.21 7.36
CA LEU A 146 0.22 8.16 7.10
C LEU A 146 1.23 8.03 8.24
N GLN A 147 1.72 9.15 8.78
CA GLN A 147 2.65 9.15 9.91
C GLN A 147 2.02 8.53 11.16
N GLN A 148 0.74 8.82 11.44
CA GLN A 148 0.02 8.20 12.54
C GLN A 148 -0.18 6.68 12.34
N GLU A 149 -0.53 6.27 11.12
CA GLU A 149 -0.65 4.85 10.73
C GLU A 149 0.70 4.13 10.87
N GLN A 150 1.80 4.75 10.43
CA GLN A 150 3.15 4.22 10.58
C GLN A 150 3.54 4.08 12.06
N GLN A 151 3.36 5.12 12.87
CA GLN A 151 3.74 5.10 14.29
C GLN A 151 3.00 4.01 15.08
N SER A 152 1.69 3.88 14.86
CA SER A 152 0.88 2.83 15.49
C SER A 152 1.33 1.44 15.02
N THR A 153 1.58 1.27 13.72
CA THR A 153 2.11 0.01 13.15
C THR A 153 3.47 -0.34 13.74
N GLU A 154 4.41 0.59 13.82
CA GLU A 154 5.74 0.36 14.40
C GLU A 154 5.66 -0.02 15.89
N ALA A 155 4.75 0.60 16.66
CA ALA A 155 4.51 0.23 18.05
C ALA A 155 4.00 -1.22 18.16
N MET A 156 3.04 -1.62 17.33
CA MET A 156 2.54 -3.00 17.28
C MET A 156 3.67 -3.97 16.90
N LEU A 157 4.44 -3.65 15.86
CA LEU A 157 5.54 -4.48 15.39
C LEU A 157 6.62 -4.70 16.44
N LYS A 158 6.92 -3.71 17.30
CA LYS A 158 7.86 -3.89 18.42
C LYS A 158 7.40 -4.99 19.37
N VAL A 159 6.10 -5.03 19.67
CA VAL A 159 5.52 -6.03 20.58
C VAL A 159 5.48 -7.40 19.91
N ILE A 160 5.09 -7.47 18.64
CA ILE A 160 5.08 -8.71 17.87
C ILE A 160 6.49 -9.29 17.74
N LYS A 161 7.51 -8.46 17.47
CA LYS A 161 8.92 -8.89 17.43
C LYS A 161 9.39 -9.41 18.78
N ALA A 162 9.04 -8.74 19.88
CA ALA A 162 9.38 -9.20 21.22
C ALA A 162 8.70 -10.54 21.55
N LEU A 163 7.44 -10.72 21.14
CA LEU A 163 6.73 -11.99 21.26
C LEU A 163 7.46 -13.09 20.45
N GLN A 164 7.74 -12.85 19.17
CA GLN A 164 8.43 -13.81 18.31
C GLN A 164 9.80 -14.20 18.88
N GLN A 165 10.60 -13.23 19.33
CA GLN A 165 11.91 -13.51 19.94
C GLN A 165 11.79 -14.34 21.23
N ALA A 166 10.74 -14.12 22.03
CA ALA A 166 10.50 -14.91 23.23
C ALA A 166 10.11 -16.37 22.90
N LEU A 167 9.42 -16.58 21.77
CA LEU A 167 9.03 -17.90 21.27
C LEU A 167 10.19 -18.71 20.67
N GLU A 168 11.16 -18.04 20.06
CA GLU A 168 12.37 -18.67 19.51
C GLU A 168 13.40 -19.03 20.61
N GLY A 169 13.21 -18.53 21.84
CA GLY A 169 14.12 -18.74 22.97
C GLY A 169 13.87 -20.04 23.75
N SER A 170 14.52 -20.15 24.91
CA SER A 170 14.23 -21.22 25.88
C SER A 170 12.81 -21.07 26.42
N LEU A 171 12.05 -22.16 26.52
CA LEU A 171 10.71 -22.18 27.12
C LEU A 171 10.77 -22.36 28.65
N ASP A 172 11.62 -21.58 29.32
CA ASP A 172 11.68 -21.54 30.77
C ASP A 172 10.60 -20.61 31.37
N ALA A 173 10.42 -20.65 32.69
CA ALA A 173 9.41 -19.84 33.38
C ALA A 173 9.56 -18.32 33.13
N THR A 174 10.78 -17.83 32.89
CA THR A 174 11.01 -16.41 32.59
C THR A 174 10.52 -16.07 31.19
N ALA A 175 10.80 -16.92 30.20
CA ALA A 175 10.31 -16.75 28.84
C ALA A 175 8.78 -16.86 28.75
N LEU A 176 8.18 -17.82 29.45
CA LEU A 176 6.72 -17.96 29.53
C LEU A 176 6.07 -16.69 30.08
N GLY A 177 6.61 -16.11 31.16
CA GLY A 177 6.12 -14.83 31.71
C GLY A 177 6.31 -13.64 30.74
N ARG A 178 7.36 -13.64 29.90
CA ARG A 178 7.54 -12.62 28.85
C ARG A 178 6.49 -12.74 27.75
N ILE A 179 6.16 -13.97 27.34
CA ILE A 179 5.13 -14.26 26.34
C ILE A 179 3.76 -13.79 26.86
N GLU A 180 3.39 -14.16 28.08
CA GLU A 180 2.15 -13.70 28.73
C GLU A 180 2.04 -12.17 28.76
N LYS A 181 3.12 -11.50 29.18
CA LYS A 181 3.17 -10.03 29.23
C LYS A 181 3.06 -9.40 27.84
N ALA A 182 3.72 -9.95 26.82
CA ALA A 182 3.66 -9.44 25.46
C ALA A 182 2.25 -9.58 24.88
N VAL A 183 1.59 -10.72 25.09
CA VAL A 183 0.18 -10.94 24.68
C VAL A 183 -0.76 -9.97 25.40
N GLY A 184 -0.62 -9.84 26.72
CA GLY A 184 -1.42 -8.92 27.52
C GLY A 184 -1.25 -7.47 27.07
N LEU A 185 -0.01 -7.04 26.78
CA LEU A 185 0.27 -5.69 26.29
C LEU A 185 -0.31 -5.48 24.89
N TYR A 186 -0.17 -6.46 24.00
CA TYR A 186 -0.71 -6.36 22.65
C TYR A 186 -2.23 -6.12 22.69
N VAL A 187 -2.95 -6.97 23.42
CA VAL A 187 -4.41 -6.86 23.54
C VAL A 187 -4.81 -5.57 24.26
N SER A 188 -4.27 -5.31 25.46
CA SER A 188 -4.72 -4.15 26.25
C SER A 188 -4.45 -2.80 25.60
N TYR A 189 -3.34 -2.68 24.86
CA TYR A 189 -2.90 -1.41 24.30
C TYR A 189 -3.41 -1.17 22.88
N PHE A 190 -3.53 -2.22 22.05
CA PHE A 190 -3.89 -2.05 20.63
C PHE A 190 -5.33 -2.47 20.29
N GLN A 191 -6.01 -3.26 21.13
CA GLN A 191 -7.41 -3.62 20.91
C GLN A 191 -8.38 -2.41 20.85
N PRO A 192 -8.18 -1.32 21.63
CA PRO A 192 -9.06 -0.15 21.55
C PRO A 192 -8.86 0.70 20.29
N LEU A 193 -7.84 0.43 19.46
CA LEU A 193 -7.57 1.22 18.27
C LEU A 193 -8.62 0.98 17.19
N GLU A 194 -8.80 2.00 16.35
CA GLU A 194 -9.68 1.91 15.18
C GLU A 194 -9.21 0.79 14.25
N ARG A 195 -10.18 0.04 13.70
CA ARG A 195 -9.92 -1.11 12.85
C ARG A 195 -9.32 -0.67 11.52
N SER A 196 -8.05 -1.04 11.31
CA SER A 196 -7.38 -0.93 10.02
C SER A 196 -7.02 -2.31 9.46
N GLU A 197 -6.69 -2.35 8.17
CA GLU A 197 -6.16 -3.55 7.50
C GLU A 197 -4.87 -4.02 8.17
N LEU A 198 -3.98 -3.08 8.54
CA LEU A 198 -2.72 -3.36 9.21
C LEU A 198 -2.91 -3.89 10.64
N LEU A 199 -3.86 -3.35 11.41
CA LEU A 199 -4.21 -3.91 12.72
C LEU A 199 -4.72 -5.34 12.58
N SER A 200 -5.54 -5.59 11.57
CA SER A 200 -6.08 -6.94 11.31
C SER A 200 -4.98 -7.93 10.90
N ALA A 201 -3.99 -7.48 10.13
CA ALA A 201 -2.80 -8.26 9.81
C ALA A 201 -1.92 -8.53 11.06
N CYS A 202 -1.76 -7.53 11.93
CA CYS A 202 -1.07 -7.69 13.21
C CYS A 202 -1.76 -8.73 14.10
N ASP A 203 -3.09 -8.68 14.20
CA ASP A 203 -3.88 -9.64 14.97
C ASP A 203 -3.68 -11.08 14.44
N ARG A 204 -3.77 -11.25 13.12
CA ARG A 204 -3.52 -12.55 12.48
C ARG A 204 -2.12 -13.07 12.77
N ARG A 205 -1.12 -12.19 12.72
CA ARG A 205 0.27 -12.56 13.05
C ARG A 205 0.41 -12.98 14.50
N VAL A 206 -0.18 -12.25 15.44
CA VAL A 206 -0.18 -12.62 16.88
C VAL A 206 -0.83 -13.98 17.10
N LEU A 207 -2.03 -14.20 16.52
CA LEU A 207 -2.71 -15.49 16.63
C LEU A 207 -1.88 -16.63 16.04
N SER A 208 -1.21 -16.42 14.90
CA SER A 208 -0.30 -17.39 14.28
C SER A 208 0.89 -17.73 15.19
N LEU A 209 1.53 -16.72 15.78
CA LEU A 209 2.65 -16.90 16.72
C LEU A 209 2.22 -17.69 17.96
N ILE A 210 1.04 -17.38 18.52
CA ILE A 210 0.53 -18.11 19.68
C ILE A 210 0.16 -19.55 19.34
N LYS A 211 -0.33 -19.80 18.13
CA LYS A 211 -0.55 -21.18 17.66
C LYS A 211 0.75 -21.98 17.64
N GLN A 212 1.80 -21.42 17.03
CA GLN A 212 3.13 -22.05 16.99
C GLN A 212 3.70 -22.32 18.39
N HIS A 213 3.44 -21.39 19.32
CA HIS A 213 3.81 -21.57 20.73
C HIS A 213 3.11 -22.77 21.36
N PHE A 214 1.80 -22.91 21.14
CA PHE A 214 1.02 -24.02 21.69
C PHE A 214 1.48 -25.37 21.14
N GLU A 215 1.84 -25.43 19.86
CA GLU A 215 2.48 -26.60 19.25
C GLU A 215 3.82 -26.93 19.92
N SER A 216 4.63 -25.92 20.24
CA SER A 216 5.92 -26.08 20.92
C SER A 216 5.76 -26.58 22.37
N LEU A 217 4.76 -26.08 23.10
CA LEU A 217 4.44 -26.54 24.45
C LEU A 217 3.98 -28.01 24.48
N ARG A 218 3.29 -28.50 23.44
CA ARG A 218 2.86 -29.91 23.34
C ARG A 218 4.04 -30.88 23.40
N ALA A 219 5.22 -30.46 22.92
CA ALA A 219 6.42 -31.28 22.92
C ALA A 219 7.14 -31.30 24.28
N LEU A 220 6.76 -30.44 25.23
CA LEU A 220 7.43 -30.31 26.52
C LEU A 220 6.65 -31.01 27.65
N PRO A 221 7.33 -31.78 28.53
CA PRO A 221 6.70 -32.32 29.72
C PRO A 221 6.37 -31.20 30.72
N GLY A 222 5.19 -31.25 31.34
CA GLY A 222 4.78 -30.30 32.39
C GLY A 222 3.32 -29.88 32.31
N ASP A 223 2.79 -29.32 33.40
CA ASP A 223 1.47 -28.70 33.42
C ASP A 223 1.56 -27.25 32.92
N HIS A 224 1.21 -27.06 31.65
CA HIS A 224 1.22 -25.75 30.99
C HIS A 224 -0.13 -25.03 31.07
N ARG A 225 -1.15 -25.61 31.75
CA ARG A 225 -2.51 -25.03 31.83
C ARG A 225 -2.54 -23.58 32.34
N PRO A 226 -1.80 -23.20 33.40
CA PRO A 226 -1.82 -21.82 33.89
C PRO A 226 -1.36 -20.83 32.82
N HIS A 227 -0.29 -21.18 32.11
CA HIS A 227 0.28 -20.38 31.04
C HIS A 227 -0.64 -20.28 29.82
N LEU A 228 -1.19 -21.42 29.36
CA LEU A 228 -2.16 -21.45 28.27
C LEU A 228 -3.37 -20.55 28.57
N ASN A 229 -3.90 -20.61 29.80
CA ASN A 229 -4.99 -19.72 30.21
C ASN A 229 -4.59 -18.24 30.21
N ALA A 230 -3.40 -17.90 30.70
CA ALA A 230 -2.89 -16.54 30.73
C ALA A 230 -2.71 -15.95 29.32
N CYS A 231 -2.31 -16.76 28.34
CA CYS A 231 -2.24 -16.35 26.93
C CYS A 231 -3.61 -16.32 26.25
N CYS A 232 -4.49 -17.29 26.50
CA CYS A 232 -5.79 -17.40 25.83
C CYS A 232 -6.81 -16.36 26.34
N GLN A 233 -6.77 -15.98 27.62
CA GLN A 233 -7.77 -15.08 28.20
C GLN A 233 -7.78 -13.69 27.54
N PRO A 234 -6.64 -12.99 27.35
CA PRO A 234 -6.63 -11.70 26.66
C PRO A 234 -7.10 -11.81 25.21
N LEU A 235 -6.72 -12.88 24.50
CA LEU A 235 -7.05 -13.03 23.07
C LEU A 235 -8.56 -13.13 22.80
N ARG A 236 -9.37 -13.48 23.80
CA ARG A 236 -10.85 -13.55 23.67
C ARG A 236 -11.51 -12.21 23.34
N SER A 237 -10.84 -11.09 23.58
CA SER A 237 -11.35 -9.77 23.25
C SER A 237 -11.00 -9.33 21.82
N LEU A 238 -10.25 -10.14 21.06
CA LEU A 238 -9.95 -9.85 19.66
C LEU A 238 -11.15 -10.21 18.77
N PRO A 239 -11.63 -9.28 17.92
CA PRO A 239 -12.72 -9.52 16.97
C PRO A 239 -12.25 -10.27 15.72
N GLN A 240 -11.66 -11.45 15.90
CA GLN A 240 -11.34 -12.41 14.83
C GLN A 240 -11.88 -13.81 15.16
N PRO A 241 -13.21 -13.97 15.21
CA PRO A 241 -13.83 -15.22 15.70
C PRO A 241 -13.36 -16.46 14.91
N ASP A 242 -13.20 -16.33 13.59
CA ASP A 242 -12.83 -17.45 12.71
C ASP A 242 -11.40 -17.96 12.95
N ALA A 243 -10.47 -17.07 13.30
CA ALA A 243 -9.09 -17.43 13.63
C ALA A 243 -8.92 -17.80 15.11
N LEU A 244 -9.78 -17.25 15.97
CA LEU A 244 -9.70 -17.38 17.42
C LEU A 244 -10.31 -18.69 17.93
N GLU A 245 -11.46 -19.13 17.42
CA GLU A 245 -12.12 -20.36 17.89
C GLU A 245 -11.25 -21.63 17.72
N PRO A 246 -10.57 -21.86 16.59
CA PRO A 246 -9.64 -22.98 16.45
C PRO A 246 -8.53 -22.93 17.50
N LEU A 247 -7.97 -21.75 17.77
CA LEU A 247 -6.91 -21.55 18.75
C LEU A 247 -7.40 -21.79 20.18
N LEU A 248 -8.61 -21.34 20.52
CA LEU A 248 -9.23 -21.57 21.82
C LEU A 248 -9.63 -23.05 22.01
N SER A 249 -10.02 -23.73 20.94
CA SER A 249 -10.25 -25.18 20.95
C SER A 249 -8.95 -25.95 21.21
N GLU A 250 -7.86 -25.57 20.57
CA GLU A 250 -6.53 -26.14 20.79
C GLU A 250 -6.02 -25.90 22.22
N CYS A 251 -6.23 -24.70 22.74
CA CYS A 251 -5.95 -24.33 24.13
C CYS A 251 -6.68 -25.27 25.11
N ARG A 252 -7.97 -25.57 24.86
CA ARG A 252 -8.78 -26.50 25.68
C ARG A 252 -8.27 -27.95 25.59
N THR A 253 -7.86 -28.40 24.41
CA THR A 253 -7.38 -29.79 24.22
C THR A 253 -6.01 -30.00 24.87
N LEU A 254 -5.08 -29.06 24.71
CA LEU A 254 -3.76 -29.10 25.36
C LEU A 254 -3.88 -29.03 26.89
N ALA A 255 -4.82 -28.23 27.38
CA ALA A 255 -5.11 -28.18 28.81
C ALA A 255 -5.65 -29.52 29.35
N ALA A 256 -6.44 -30.25 28.56
CA ALA A 256 -6.95 -31.56 28.96
C ALA A 256 -5.87 -32.66 28.94
N SER A 257 -4.93 -32.62 27.97
CA SER A 257 -3.88 -33.65 27.81
C SER A 257 -2.70 -33.53 28.79
N SER A 258 -2.60 -32.43 29.53
CA SER A 258 -1.54 -32.20 30.53
C SER A 258 -1.88 -32.77 31.92
N SER A 259 -2.88 -33.67 31.98
CA SER A 259 -3.41 -34.32 33.20
C SER A 259 -2.88 -35.74 33.32
#